data_AF-A0A661WZ34-F1
#
_entry.id   AF-A0A661WZ34-F1
#
_cell.length_a   1.000
_cell.length_b   1.000
_cell.length_c   1.000
_cell.angle_alpha   90.00
_cell.angle_beta   90.00
_cell.angle_gamma   90.00
#
_symmetry.space_group_name_H-M   'P 1'
#
loop_
_entity.id
_entity.type
_entity.pdbx_description
1 polymer ?
#
loop_
_entity_poly.entity_id
_entity_poly.type
_entity_poly.pdbx_seq_one_letter_code
_entity_poly.pdbx_strand_id
1 'polypeptide(L)'
;MEQILKGDSINAFYLRGKKDPAFWIERVFGWYIKPCHREWIDLWRKHDRVCIVAPTGFGKTCIFGVGIPLWILYYKPGAEVLVISKIMEHATKLLERNRDMILNNELLRSLEPEERLKVTWTKTKIETANGSRLFCRPYTESIKGFHLNYVVADEIASYTNHDIFFRYVLTRVTAKKGKLVGITTPESETDIPHKLLE
;
A
#
# COMPACT_ATOMS: atom_id res chain seq x y z
N MET A 1 0.68 0.00 23.90
CA MET A 1 -0.06 -1.15 23.35
C MET A 1 -1.51 -1.13 23.77
N GLU A 2 -1.80 -0.76 25.02
CA GLU A 2 -3.16 -0.61 25.56
C GLU A 2 -4.09 0.24 24.67
N GLN A 3 -3.60 1.35 24.11
CA GLN A 3 -4.38 2.22 23.21
C GLN A 3 -4.80 1.53 21.90
N ILE A 4 -3.98 0.61 21.39
CA ILE A 4 -4.26 -0.15 20.16
C ILE A 4 -5.25 -1.28 20.46
N LEU A 5 -5.09 -1.97 21.58
CA LEU A 5 -5.91 -3.12 21.96
C LEU A 5 -7.25 -2.73 22.60
N LYS A 6 -7.34 -1.60 23.30
CA LYS A 6 -8.51 -1.13 24.08
C LYS A 6 -9.28 -2.28 24.76
N GLY A 7 -8.56 -3.12 25.51
CA GLY A 7 -9.13 -4.24 26.25
C GLY A 7 -9.20 -5.58 25.51
N ASP A 8 -8.95 -5.62 24.19
CA ASP A 8 -8.85 -6.89 23.45
C ASP A 8 -7.58 -7.66 23.84
N SER A 9 -7.66 -9.00 23.90
CA SER A 9 -6.44 -9.82 23.90
C SER A 9 -5.69 -9.68 22.58
N ILE A 10 -4.35 -9.83 22.61
CA ILE A 10 -3.52 -9.72 21.40
C ILE A 10 -3.98 -10.68 20.29
N ASN A 11 -4.39 -11.90 20.66
CA ASN A 11 -4.88 -12.91 19.72
C ASN A 11 -6.22 -12.52 19.10
N ALA A 12 -7.17 -12.02 19.91
CA ALA A 12 -8.46 -11.56 19.41
C ALA A 12 -8.29 -10.37 18.46
N PHE A 13 -7.46 -9.40 18.85
CA PHE A 13 -7.11 -8.26 18.00
C PHE A 13 -6.47 -8.72 16.68
N TYR A 14 -5.49 -9.63 16.74
CA TYR A 14 -4.80 -10.15 15.57
C TYR A 14 -5.78 -10.80 14.59
N LEU A 15 -6.65 -11.70 15.07
CA LEU A 15 -7.62 -12.41 14.24
C LEU A 15 -8.66 -11.48 13.62
N ARG A 16 -9.13 -10.47 14.38
CA ARG A 16 -10.06 -9.46 13.87
C ARG A 16 -9.39 -8.57 12.83
N GLY A 17 -8.22 -8.03 13.13
CA GLY A 17 -7.48 -7.15 12.22
C GLY A 17 -7.07 -7.85 10.93
N LYS A 18 -6.79 -9.16 10.96
CA LYS A 18 -6.53 -9.96 9.76
C LYS A 18 -7.77 -10.08 8.85
N LYS A 19 -8.97 -10.00 9.41
CA LYS A 19 -10.23 -10.08 8.65
C LYS A 19 -10.80 -8.72 8.29
N ASP A 20 -10.43 -7.66 9.00
CA ASP A 20 -10.95 -6.32 8.82
C ASP A 20 -9.78 -5.31 8.78
N PRO A 21 -9.24 -5.02 7.58
CA PRO A 21 -8.18 -4.04 7.41
C PRO A 21 -8.59 -2.63 7.83
N ALA A 22 -9.86 -2.24 7.66
CA ALA A 22 -10.34 -0.92 8.06
C ALA A 22 -10.29 -0.75 9.58
N PHE A 23 -10.79 -1.75 10.31
CA PHE A 23 -10.62 -1.82 11.77
C PHE A 23 -9.14 -1.79 12.16
N TRP A 24 -8.29 -2.60 11.53
CA TRP A 24 -6.88 -2.63 11.89
C TRP A 24 -6.20 -1.27 11.69
N ILE A 25 -6.44 -0.59 10.56
CA ILE A 25 -5.88 0.74 10.28
C ILE A 25 -6.36 1.76 11.34
N GLU A 26 -7.67 1.78 11.64
CA GLU A 26 -8.25 2.67 12.66
C GLU A 26 -7.58 2.47 14.03
N ARG A 27 -7.34 1.21 14.40
CA ARG A 27 -6.78 0.85 15.72
C ARG A 27 -5.29 1.04 15.82
N VAL A 28 -4.55 0.68 14.79
CA VAL A 28 -3.08 0.76 14.79
C VAL A 28 -2.65 2.20 14.66
N PHE A 29 -3.25 2.99 13.77
CA PHE A 29 -2.82 4.37 13.51
C PHE A 29 -3.64 5.44 14.25
N GLY A 30 -4.77 5.07 14.87
CA GLY A 30 -5.69 6.03 15.48
C GLY A 30 -6.42 6.90 14.46
N TRP A 31 -6.43 6.52 13.18
CA TRP A 31 -7.06 7.29 12.11
C TRP A 31 -8.58 7.15 12.15
N TYR A 32 -9.30 8.24 11.89
CA TYR A 32 -10.74 8.18 11.68
C TYR A 32 -11.08 7.66 10.27
N ILE A 33 -11.55 6.42 10.18
CA ILE A 33 -11.93 5.78 8.92
C ILE A 33 -13.36 6.17 8.56
N LYS A 34 -13.50 6.98 7.51
CA LYS A 34 -14.80 7.43 7.00
C LYS A 34 -15.55 6.30 6.27
N PRO A 35 -16.87 6.41 6.08
CA PRO A 35 -17.65 5.43 5.30
C PRO A 35 -17.07 5.15 3.90
N CYS A 36 -16.66 6.19 3.17
CA CYS A 36 -16.03 6.03 1.86
C CYS A 36 -14.71 5.27 1.92
N HIS A 37 -13.92 5.42 2.99
CA HIS A 37 -12.69 4.65 3.18
C HIS A 37 -12.99 3.17 3.38
N ARG A 38 -14.03 2.83 4.16
CA ARG A 38 -14.48 1.45 4.34
C ARG A 38 -14.91 0.84 3.01
N GLU A 39 -15.71 1.57 2.24
CA GLU A 39 -16.13 1.16 0.90
C GLU A 39 -14.94 0.87 -0.02
N TRP A 40 -13.94 1.76 -0.06
CA TRP A 40 -12.74 1.55 -0.88
C TRP A 40 -11.92 0.33 -0.44
N ILE A 41 -11.78 0.13 0.88
CA ILE A 41 -11.08 -1.04 1.43
C ILE A 41 -11.86 -2.31 1.07
N ASP A 42 -13.18 -2.31 1.16
CA ASP A 42 -14.01 -3.45 0.80
C ASP A 42 -13.96 -3.76 -0.70
N LEU A 43 -13.94 -2.74 -1.57
CA LEU A 43 -13.70 -2.91 -3.01
C LEU A 43 -12.33 -3.56 -3.25
N TRP A 44 -11.27 -3.04 -2.63
CA TRP A 44 -9.93 -3.60 -2.72
C TRP A 44 -9.84 -5.05 -2.22
N ARG A 45 -10.61 -5.41 -1.19
CA ARG A 45 -10.66 -6.79 -0.70
C ARG A 45 -11.33 -7.72 -1.71
N LYS A 46 -12.47 -7.30 -2.25
CA LYS A 46 -13.32 -8.11 -3.15
C LYS A 46 -12.72 -8.29 -4.54
N HIS A 47 -11.99 -7.30 -5.04
CA HIS A 47 -11.46 -7.29 -6.39
C HIS A 47 -9.94 -7.28 -6.41
N ASP A 48 -9.34 -7.92 -7.40
CA ASP A 48 -7.88 -7.94 -7.52
C ASP A 48 -7.33 -6.68 -8.18
N ARG A 49 -8.16 -5.96 -8.93
CA ARG A 49 -7.84 -4.69 -9.58
C ARG A 49 -8.90 -3.68 -9.22
N VAL A 50 -8.50 -2.55 -8.65
CA VAL A 50 -9.41 -1.47 -8.27
C VAL A 50 -8.83 -0.14 -8.72
N CYS A 51 -9.67 0.74 -9.25
CA CYS A 51 -9.32 2.14 -9.45
C CYS A 51 -10.19 2.99 -8.52
N ILE A 52 -9.55 3.81 -7.68
CA ILE A 52 -10.24 4.74 -6.78
C ILE A 52 -10.02 6.16 -7.30
N VAL A 53 -11.10 6.76 -7.78
CA VAL A 53 -11.14 8.16 -8.18
C VAL A 53 -11.82 8.94 -7.05
N ALA A 54 -11.10 9.88 -6.43
CA ALA A 54 -11.70 10.78 -5.44
C ALA A 54 -10.95 12.12 -5.38
N PRO A 55 -11.53 13.19 -4.82
CA PRO A 55 -10.85 14.49 -4.74
C PRO A 55 -9.61 14.48 -3.83
N THR A 56 -8.69 15.44 -4.03
CA THR A 56 -7.50 15.65 -3.18
C THR A 56 -7.91 15.86 -1.72
N GLY A 57 -7.10 15.39 -0.77
CA GLY A 57 -7.39 15.52 0.65
C GLY A 57 -8.35 14.46 1.23
N PHE A 58 -8.92 13.58 0.41
CA PHE A 58 -9.80 12.49 0.89
C PHE A 58 -9.04 11.27 1.47
N GLY A 59 -7.72 11.34 1.64
CA GLY A 59 -6.95 10.30 2.32
C GLY A 59 -6.66 9.03 1.52
N LYS A 60 -6.90 9.01 0.20
CA LYS A 60 -6.60 7.87 -0.70
C LYS A 60 -5.19 7.33 -0.51
N THR A 61 -4.18 8.20 -0.58
CA THR A 61 -2.76 7.86 -0.45
C THR A 61 -2.43 7.39 0.97
N CYS A 62 -3.10 7.91 2.01
CA CYS A 62 -2.91 7.41 3.38
C CYS A 62 -3.43 5.97 3.51
N ILE A 63 -4.63 5.68 3.02
CA ILE A 63 -5.21 4.33 3.08
C ILE A 63 -4.39 3.35 2.23
N PHE A 64 -4.20 3.62 0.95
CA PHE A 64 -3.63 2.67 0.00
C PHE A 64 -2.11 2.71 -0.11
N GLY A 65 -1.49 3.82 0.27
CA GLY A 65 -0.04 4.02 0.24
C GLY A 65 0.66 3.83 1.58
N VAL A 66 -0.07 3.77 2.70
CA VAL A 66 0.49 3.51 4.04
C VAL A 66 -0.29 2.43 4.77
N GLY A 67 -1.59 2.62 5.01
CA GLY A 67 -2.39 1.72 5.84
C GLY A 67 -2.42 0.28 5.33
N ILE A 68 -2.81 0.09 4.06
CA ILE A 68 -2.87 -1.21 3.40
C ILE A 68 -1.48 -1.84 3.22
N PRO A 69 -0.44 -1.15 2.72
CA PRO A 69 0.92 -1.68 2.70
C PRO A 69 1.37 -2.23 4.05
N LEU A 70 1.27 -1.46 5.13
CA LEU A 70 1.71 -1.90 6.46
C LEU A 70 0.86 -3.07 6.98
N TRP A 71 -0.44 -3.07 6.72
CA TRP A 71 -1.31 -4.22 7.02
C TRP A 71 -0.82 -5.49 6.29
N ILE A 72 -0.44 -5.38 5.02
CA ILE A 72 0.10 -6.50 4.24
C ILE A 72 1.42 -6.98 4.82
N LEU A 73 2.38 -6.08 5.08
CA LEU A 73 3.68 -6.44 5.65
C LEU A 73 3.53 -7.13 7.00
N TYR A 74 2.56 -6.68 7.82
CA TYR A 74 2.28 -7.27 9.13
C TYR A 74 1.67 -8.67 9.05
N TYR A 75 0.68 -8.88 8.18
CA TYR A 75 -0.07 -10.16 8.11
C TYR A 75 0.44 -11.17 7.09
N LYS A 76 1.32 -10.77 6.17
CA LYS A 76 1.88 -11.64 5.12
C LYS A 76 3.41 -11.58 5.11
N PRO A 77 4.09 -12.41 5.94
CA PRO A 77 5.54 -12.53 5.90
C PRO A 77 6.07 -12.83 4.48
N GLY A 78 7.20 -12.24 4.11
CA GLY A 78 7.76 -12.35 2.76
C GLY A 78 6.97 -11.64 1.66
N ALA A 79 6.00 -10.76 2.00
CA ALA A 79 5.24 -10.03 0.99
C ALA A 79 6.10 -8.98 0.28
N GLU A 80 5.90 -8.82 -1.02
CA GLU A 80 6.51 -7.73 -1.80
C GLU A 80 5.45 -6.71 -2.20
N VAL A 81 5.65 -5.48 -1.76
CA VAL A 81 4.76 -4.34 -2.02
C VAL A 81 5.51 -3.28 -2.81
N LEU A 82 4.90 -2.81 -3.90
CA LEU A 82 5.45 -1.75 -4.74
C LEU A 82 4.54 -0.52 -4.75
N VAL A 83 5.15 0.63 -4.49
CA VAL A 83 4.58 1.96 -4.71
C VAL A 83 5.10 2.50 -6.04
N ILE A 84 4.18 2.88 -6.92
CA ILE A 84 4.51 3.51 -8.20
C ILE A 84 3.98 4.93 -8.16
N SER A 85 4.80 5.89 -8.59
CA SER A 85 4.38 7.25 -8.85
C SER A 85 5.10 7.76 -10.10
N LYS A 86 4.52 8.74 -10.77
CA LYS A 86 5.19 9.45 -11.86
C LYS A 86 6.38 10.26 -11.33
N ILE A 87 6.23 10.87 -10.16
CA ILE A 87 7.26 11.68 -9.51
C ILE A 87 7.91 10.86 -8.40
N MET A 88 9.20 10.54 -8.56
CA MET A 88 9.91 9.67 -7.63
C MET A 88 9.93 10.24 -6.20
N GLU A 89 10.04 11.56 -6.05
CA GLU A 89 10.04 12.23 -4.74
C GLU A 89 8.75 11.96 -3.95
N HIS A 90 7.59 11.90 -4.62
CA HIS A 90 6.31 11.56 -3.98
C HIS A 90 6.35 10.12 -3.44
N ALA A 91 6.88 9.21 -4.26
CA ALA A 91 7.02 7.80 -3.89
C ALA A 91 8.00 7.60 -2.72
N THR A 92 9.11 8.33 -2.66
CA THR A 92 10.08 8.26 -1.56
C THR A 92 9.52 8.86 -0.26
N LYS A 93 8.79 9.99 -0.34
CA LYS A 93 8.11 10.58 0.83
C LYS A 93 7.05 9.62 1.40
N LEU A 94 6.33 8.91 0.53
CA LEU A 94 5.38 7.90 0.95
C LEU A 94 6.07 6.72 1.66
N LEU A 95 7.23 6.30 1.16
CA LEU A 95 8.02 5.25 1.79
C LEU A 95 8.58 5.67 3.16
N GLU A 96 9.05 6.91 3.27
CA GLU A 96 9.48 7.51 4.54
C GLU A 96 8.34 7.52 5.56
N ARG A 97 7.12 7.90 5.17
CA ARG A 97 5.94 7.79 6.06
C ARG A 97 5.69 6.36 6.54
N ASN A 98 5.84 5.36 5.67
CA ASN A 98 5.70 3.95 6.09
C ASN A 98 6.78 3.57 7.12
N ARG A 99 8.02 4.04 6.90
CA ARG A 99 9.13 3.84 7.83
C ARG A 99 8.83 4.43 9.20
N ASP A 100 8.40 5.69 9.23
CA ASP A 100 8.11 6.40 10.47
C ASP A 100 6.98 5.72 11.24
N MET A 101 5.96 5.21 10.53
CA MET A 101 4.90 4.44 11.14
C MET A 101 5.42 3.14 11.77
N ILE A 102 6.37 2.45 11.14
CA ILE A 102 6.96 1.22 11.73
C ILE A 102 7.73 1.55 13.03
N LEU A 103 8.56 2.60 13.01
CA LEU A 103 9.43 2.96 14.14
C LEU A 103 8.66 3.52 15.35
N ASN A 104 7.60 4.27 15.07
CA ASN A 104 6.84 4.99 16.10
C ASN A 104 5.57 4.25 16.56
N ASN A 105 5.24 3.10 15.97
CA ASN A 105 4.08 2.32 16.36
C ASN A 105 4.48 1.06 17.11
N GLU A 106 4.00 0.93 18.35
CA GLU A 106 4.35 -0.21 19.22
C GLU A 106 4.03 -1.58 18.63
N LEU A 107 2.94 -1.71 17.85
CA LEU A 107 2.60 -2.98 17.20
C LEU A 107 3.52 -3.26 16.01
N LEU A 108 3.86 -2.23 15.23
CA LEU A 108 4.62 -2.39 13.99
C LEU A 108 6.12 -2.50 14.24
N ARG A 109 6.62 -2.17 15.43
CA ARG A 109 8.04 -2.37 15.79
C ARG A 109 8.53 -3.80 15.57
N SER A 110 7.65 -4.80 15.59
CA SER A 110 8.01 -6.18 15.23
C SER A 110 8.46 -6.36 13.76
N LEU A 111 8.20 -5.37 12.90
CA LEU A 111 8.65 -5.33 11.50
C LEU A 111 10.02 -4.65 11.35
N GLU A 112 10.48 -3.92 12.37
CA GLU A 112 11.81 -3.30 12.35
C GLU A 112 12.89 -4.41 12.35
N PRO A 113 13.79 -4.42 11.36
CA PRO A 113 14.87 -5.40 11.32
C PRO A 113 15.90 -5.13 12.41
N GLU A 114 16.65 -6.16 12.81
CA GLU A 114 17.80 -6.02 13.71
C GLU A 114 18.78 -4.95 13.21
N GLU A 115 19.50 -4.28 14.13
CA GLU A 115 20.41 -3.15 13.85
C GLU A 115 21.33 -3.40 12.64
N ARG A 116 21.91 -4.60 12.55
CA ARG A 116 22.82 -5.02 11.47
C ARG A 116 22.14 -5.10 10.08
N LEU A 117 20.83 -5.30 10.04
CA LEU A 117 20.01 -5.39 8.83
C LEU A 117 19.32 -4.06 8.48
N LYS A 118 19.32 -3.06 9.39
CA LYS A 118 18.76 -1.72 9.14
C LYS A 118 19.42 -0.98 7.97
N VAL A 119 20.66 -1.36 7.61
CA VAL A 119 21.38 -0.85 6.43
C VAL A 119 20.57 -1.05 5.12
N THR A 120 19.62 -2.00 5.11
CA THR A 120 18.75 -2.26 3.96
C THR A 120 17.64 -1.22 3.76
N TRP A 121 17.39 -0.34 4.74
CA TRP A 121 16.37 0.71 4.68
C TRP A 121 16.89 1.94 3.95
N THR A 122 16.70 1.97 2.64
CA THR A 122 17.08 3.10 1.77
C THR A 122 15.88 4.02 1.50
N LYS A 123 16.11 5.16 0.83
CA LYS A 123 15.03 6.06 0.38
C LYS A 123 14.02 5.37 -0.55
N THR A 124 14.36 4.23 -1.14
CA THR A 124 13.54 3.55 -2.16
C THR A 124 13.16 2.12 -1.79
N LYS A 125 13.62 1.60 -0.64
CA LYS A 125 13.34 0.25 -0.17
C LYS A 125 13.34 0.17 1.36
N ILE A 126 12.40 -0.60 1.89
CA ILE A 126 12.28 -1.06 3.28
C ILE A 126 12.23 -2.59 3.23
N GLU A 127 13.03 -3.25 4.07
CA GLU A 127 13.00 -4.71 4.25
C GLU A 127 12.79 -5.00 5.73
N THR A 128 11.71 -5.71 6.03
CA THR A 128 11.22 -5.92 7.40
C THR A 128 11.79 -7.20 8.00
N ALA A 129 11.76 -7.32 9.34
CA ALA A 129 12.26 -8.49 10.06
C ALA A 129 11.65 -9.82 9.61
N ASN A 130 10.40 -9.81 9.11
CA ASN A 130 9.71 -10.99 8.63
C ASN A 130 9.97 -11.30 7.14
N GLY A 131 10.98 -10.67 6.53
CA GLY A 131 11.37 -10.85 5.13
C GLY A 131 10.48 -10.13 4.11
N SER A 132 9.45 -9.39 4.54
CA SER A 132 8.63 -8.61 3.63
C SER A 132 9.36 -7.35 3.16
N ARG A 133 9.04 -6.89 1.96
CA ARG A 133 9.69 -5.76 1.29
C ARG A 133 8.65 -4.76 0.83
N LEU A 134 8.90 -3.49 1.10
CA LEU A 134 8.17 -2.36 0.56
C LEU A 134 9.15 -1.47 -0.18
N PHE A 135 8.88 -1.16 -1.44
CA PHE A 135 9.78 -0.34 -2.25
C PHE A 135 8.99 0.55 -3.18
N CYS A 136 9.66 1.58 -3.69
CA CYS A 136 9.07 2.50 -4.64
C CYS A 136 9.87 2.59 -5.94
N ARG A 137 9.18 2.85 -7.05
CA ARG A 137 9.77 3.05 -8.37
C ARG A 137 9.07 4.18 -9.10
N PRO A 138 9.79 4.93 -9.94
CA PRO A 138 9.14 5.81 -10.89
C PRO A 138 8.38 4.97 -11.93
N TYR A 139 7.36 5.55 -12.55
CA TYR A 139 6.62 4.89 -13.62
C TYR A 139 7.47 4.75 -14.90
N THR A 140 8.26 3.68 -14.98
CA THR A 140 9.16 3.36 -16.10
C THR A 140 9.23 1.86 -16.36
N GLU A 141 9.93 1.44 -17.43
CA GLU A 141 10.11 0.02 -17.76
C GLU A 141 10.90 -0.79 -16.72
N SER A 142 11.52 -0.13 -15.74
CA SER A 142 12.33 -0.77 -14.69
C SER A 142 11.55 -1.71 -13.75
N ILE A 143 10.22 -1.76 -13.88
CA ILE A 143 9.31 -2.54 -13.03
C ILE A 143 9.29 -4.05 -13.42
N LYS A 144 9.94 -4.44 -14.53
CA LYS A 144 9.91 -5.81 -15.10
C LYS A 144 10.46 -6.93 -14.20
N GLY A 145 11.15 -6.65 -13.10
CA GLY A 145 11.88 -7.66 -12.31
C GLY A 145 11.19 -8.22 -11.07
N PHE A 146 9.95 -7.82 -10.74
CA PHE A 146 9.37 -8.08 -9.41
C PHE A 146 8.18 -9.04 -9.44
N HIS A 147 7.96 -9.74 -8.32
CA HIS A 147 6.78 -10.59 -8.11
C HIS A 147 5.96 -10.03 -6.96
N LEU A 148 4.89 -9.31 -7.29
CA LEU A 148 4.28 -8.35 -6.38
C LEU A 148 3.01 -8.91 -5.74
N ASN A 149 2.94 -8.85 -4.41
CA ASN A 149 1.73 -9.17 -3.64
C ASN A 149 0.74 -8.01 -3.64
N TYR A 150 1.24 -6.78 -3.71
CA TYR A 150 0.42 -5.58 -3.79
C TYR A 150 1.13 -4.44 -4.53
N VAL A 151 0.36 -3.73 -5.35
CA VAL A 151 0.80 -2.51 -6.02
C VAL A 151 -0.17 -1.38 -5.73
N VAL A 152 0.38 -0.23 -5.36
CA VAL A 152 -0.33 1.05 -5.39
C VAL A 152 0.27 1.93 -6.49
N ALA A 153 -0.54 2.27 -7.48
CA ALA A 153 -0.21 3.22 -8.53
C ALA A 153 -0.82 4.58 -8.16
N ASP A 154 0.01 5.46 -7.61
CA ASP A 154 -0.37 6.81 -7.20
C ASP A 154 -0.46 7.74 -8.40
N GLU A 155 -1.48 8.61 -8.39
CA GLU A 155 -1.83 9.53 -9.47
C GLU A 155 -1.85 8.84 -10.85
N ILE A 156 -2.52 7.67 -10.93
CA ILE A 156 -2.49 6.81 -12.13
C ILE A 156 -2.96 7.52 -13.41
N ALA A 157 -3.88 8.49 -13.32
CA ALA A 157 -4.31 9.29 -14.47
C ALA A 157 -3.15 10.03 -15.17
N SER A 158 -2.10 10.41 -14.42
CA SER A 158 -0.95 11.13 -14.96
C SER A 158 -0.01 10.27 -15.82
N TYR A 159 -0.25 8.95 -15.89
CA TYR A 159 0.62 7.99 -16.56
C TYR A 159 0.37 8.03 -18.07
N THR A 160 1.33 8.51 -18.85
CA THR A 160 1.13 8.76 -20.28
C THR A 160 1.29 7.52 -21.15
N ASN A 161 2.32 6.70 -20.91
CA ASN A 161 2.55 5.47 -21.67
C ASN A 161 1.85 4.29 -20.99
N HIS A 162 0.64 3.93 -21.41
CA HIS A 162 -0.15 2.90 -20.75
C HIS A 162 0.42 1.48 -20.93
N ASP A 163 1.24 1.23 -21.96
CA ASP A 163 1.86 -0.09 -22.18
C ASP A 163 2.76 -0.49 -21.00
N ILE A 164 3.42 0.48 -20.35
CA ILE A 164 4.24 0.22 -19.17
C ILE A 164 3.38 -0.39 -18.06
N PHE A 165 2.19 0.16 -17.82
CA PHE A 165 1.27 -0.33 -16.80
C PHE A 165 0.80 -1.75 -17.12
N PHE A 166 0.25 -1.97 -18.32
CA PHE A 166 -0.32 -3.28 -18.67
C PHE A 166 0.76 -4.36 -18.80
N ARG A 167 1.91 -4.06 -19.41
CA ARG A 167 2.95 -5.07 -19.69
C ARG A 167 3.90 -5.29 -18.52
N TYR A 168 4.19 -4.27 -17.71
CA TYR A 168 5.23 -4.35 -16.69
C TYR A 168 4.72 -4.25 -15.26
N VAL A 169 3.53 -3.68 -15.03
CA VAL A 169 2.93 -3.63 -13.69
C VAL A 169 1.90 -4.75 -13.53
N LEU A 170 0.89 -4.78 -14.39
CA LEU A 170 -0.24 -5.69 -14.27
C LEU A 170 0.18 -7.16 -14.35
N THR A 171 1.07 -7.52 -15.27
CA THR A 171 1.60 -8.89 -15.43
C THR A 171 2.30 -9.39 -14.17
N ARG A 172 3.05 -8.50 -13.49
CA ARG A 172 3.85 -8.83 -12.29
C ARG A 172 3.01 -9.05 -11.06
N VAL A 173 1.93 -8.30 -10.92
CA VAL A 173 0.92 -8.53 -9.88
C VAL A 173 0.15 -9.81 -10.16
N THR A 174 -0.24 -10.04 -11.42
CA THR A 174 -1.02 -11.22 -11.83
C THR A 174 -0.26 -12.52 -11.60
N ALA A 175 1.05 -12.55 -11.89
CA ALA A 175 1.90 -13.71 -11.67
C ALA A 175 1.90 -14.23 -10.21
N LYS A 176 1.66 -13.36 -9.22
CA LYS A 176 1.59 -13.72 -7.80
C LYS A 176 0.16 -13.78 -7.24
N LYS A 177 -0.87 -13.64 -8.09
CA LYS A 177 -2.26 -13.40 -7.66
C LYS A 177 -2.33 -12.23 -6.66
N GLY A 178 -1.48 -11.22 -6.86
CA GLY A 178 -1.42 -10.03 -6.04
C GLY A 178 -2.59 -9.09 -6.33
N LYS A 179 -2.70 -8.01 -5.54
CA LYS A 179 -3.70 -6.97 -5.73
C LYS A 179 -3.08 -5.69 -6.30
N LEU A 180 -3.82 -4.97 -7.12
CA LEU A 180 -3.42 -3.68 -7.65
C LEU A 180 -4.51 -2.66 -7.33
N VAL A 181 -4.10 -1.51 -6.81
CA VAL A 181 -4.96 -0.34 -6.73
C VAL A 181 -4.34 0.84 -7.49
N GLY A 182 -5.09 1.42 -8.40
CA GLY A 182 -4.81 2.74 -8.94
C GLY A 182 -5.55 3.77 -8.13
N ILE A 183 -4.87 4.82 -7.69
CA ILE A 183 -5.52 5.96 -7.03
C ILE A 183 -5.28 7.22 -7.83
N THR A 184 -6.29 8.06 -7.95
CA THR A 184 -6.18 9.31 -8.68
C THR A 184 -7.19 10.34 -8.23
N THR A 185 -6.91 11.58 -8.58
CA THR A 185 -7.79 12.73 -8.49
C THR A 185 -8.36 12.99 -9.87
N PRO A 186 -9.64 13.36 -9.99
CA PRO A 186 -10.21 13.67 -11.30
C PRO A 186 -9.50 14.90 -11.88
N GLU A 187 -8.80 14.75 -13.03
CA GLU A 187 -8.07 15.84 -13.67
C GLU A 187 -8.68 16.24 -15.05
N SER A 188 -9.22 15.32 -15.87
CA SER A 188 -10.19 15.59 -16.97
C SER A 188 -10.64 14.29 -17.70
N GLU A 189 -11.59 14.37 -18.65
CA GLU A 189 -12.31 13.25 -19.31
C GLU A 189 -11.46 12.20 -20.10
N THR A 190 -10.13 12.33 -20.19
CA THR A 190 -9.28 11.44 -21.02
C THR A 190 -8.55 10.31 -20.27
N ASP A 191 -8.87 10.09 -18.99
CA ASP A 191 -8.00 9.33 -18.08
C ASP A 191 -8.13 7.80 -18.15
N ILE A 192 -7.04 7.09 -17.78
CA ILE A 192 -6.95 5.62 -17.58
C ILE A 192 -8.15 4.97 -16.85
N PRO A 193 -8.79 5.60 -15.83
CA PRO A 193 -9.97 5.02 -15.19
C PRO A 193 -11.09 4.68 -16.17
N HIS A 194 -11.27 5.46 -17.26
CA HIS A 194 -12.27 5.14 -18.29
C HIS A 194 -11.93 3.84 -19.05
N LYS A 195 -10.65 3.57 -19.31
CA LYS A 195 -10.18 2.36 -20.01
C LYS A 195 -10.11 1.11 -19.13
N LEU A 196 -10.20 1.26 -17.80
CA LEU A 196 -10.29 0.12 -16.86
C LEU A 196 -11.74 -0.36 -16.66
N LEU A 197 -12.73 0.37 -17.20
CA LEU A 197 -14.15 0.06 -17.15
C LEU A 197 -14.68 -0.60 -18.44
N GLU A 198 -13.86 -0.63 -19.51
CA GLU A 198 -14.09 -1.41 -20.74
C GLU A 198 -13.47 -2.81 -20.61
#